data_AF-A0CKM9-F1
#
_entry.id   AF-A0CKM9-F1
#
_cell.length_a   1.000
_cell.length_b   1.000
_cell.length_c   1.000
_cell.angle_alpha   90.00
_cell.angle_beta   90.00
_cell.angle_gamma   90.00
#
_symmetry.space_group_name_H-M   'P 1'
#
loop_
_entity.id
_entity.type
_entity.pdbx_description
1 polymer ?
#
loop_
_entity_poly.entity_id
_entity_poly.type
_entity_poly.pdbx_seq_one_letter_code
_entity_poly.pdbx_strand_id
1 'polypeptide(L)'
;MSYIGINTSGGINPCITFYERMQACINKENLPNKMGVQLKDWTFQNCVNRRKQYALNYKIQQELHKNRILVLPTYDVENDRFVSKYQNATEVFQQKH
;
A
#
# COMPACT_ATOMS: atom_id res chain seq x y z
N MET A 1 -18.15 24.46 11.65
CA MET A 1 -18.66 23.09 11.39
C MET A 1 -17.50 22.22 10.94
N SER A 2 -17.19 21.17 11.71
CA SER A 2 -16.05 20.29 11.42
C SER A 2 -16.44 19.26 10.37
N TYR A 3 -15.98 19.42 9.13
CA TYR A 3 -16.29 18.59 7.96
C TYR A 3 -15.60 17.22 7.97
N ILE A 4 -15.48 16.56 9.12
CA ILE A 4 -14.73 15.29 9.22
C ILE A 4 -15.44 14.17 8.42
N GLY A 5 -16.76 14.23 8.30
CA GLY A 5 -17.59 13.20 7.65
C GLY A 5 -17.83 13.35 6.15
N ILE A 6 -17.53 14.50 5.55
CA ILE A 6 -17.86 14.80 4.15
C ILE A 6 -16.58 15.04 3.36
N ASN A 7 -16.40 14.33 2.25
CA ASN A 7 -15.27 14.51 1.35
C ASN A 7 -15.45 15.74 0.45
N THR A 8 -14.42 16.10 -0.30
CA THR A 8 -14.44 17.26 -1.21
C THR A 8 -15.46 17.14 -2.35
N SER A 9 -15.98 15.94 -2.61
CA SER A 9 -17.03 15.65 -3.60
C SER A 9 -18.44 15.62 -3.00
N GLY A 10 -18.62 15.99 -1.72
CA GLY A 10 -19.91 15.97 -1.04
C GLY A 10 -20.39 14.58 -0.61
N GLY A 11 -19.59 13.54 -0.82
CA GLY A 11 -19.86 12.17 -0.38
C GLY A 11 -19.30 11.87 1.01
N ILE A 12 -19.59 10.67 1.52
CA ILE A 12 -19.08 10.22 2.81
C ILE A 12 -17.55 10.07 2.74
N ASN A 13 -16.84 10.60 3.74
CA ASN A 13 -15.39 10.43 3.85
C ASN A 13 -15.06 8.94 4.07
N PRO A 14 -14.24 8.29 3.21
CA PRO A 14 -13.94 6.87 3.34
C PRO A 14 -13.26 6.49 4.66
N CYS A 15 -12.63 7.46 5.34
CA CYS A 15 -11.99 7.24 6.63
C CYS A 15 -12.88 7.51 7.85
N ILE A 16 -14.16 7.86 7.65
CA ILE A 16 -15.06 8.28 8.72
C ILE A 16 -15.29 7.18 9.76
N THR A 17 -15.37 5.93 9.33
CA THR A 17 -15.61 4.78 10.22
C THR A 17 -14.45 4.58 11.22
N PHE A 18 -13.22 4.88 10.81
CA PHE A 18 -12.06 4.85 11.70
C PHE A 18 -12.08 6.02 12.70
N TYR A 19 -12.55 7.19 12.27
CA TYR A 19 -12.74 8.34 13.14
C TYR A 19 -13.81 8.06 14.21
N GLU A 20 -14.95 7.49 13.83
CA GLU A 20 -16.03 7.13 14.75
C GLU A 20 -15.58 6.10 15.79
N ARG A 21 -14.84 5.07 15.37
CA ARG A 21 -14.28 4.06 16.29
C ARG A 21 -13.27 4.67 17.24
N MET A 22 -12.42 5.57 16.75
CA MET A 22 -11.47 6.31 17.59
C MET A 22 -12.21 7.19 18.61
N GLN A 23 -13.22 7.94 18.18
CA GLN A 23 -14.00 8.80 19.06
C GLN A 23 -14.77 7.99 20.11
N ALA A 24 -15.35 6.85 19.71
CA ALA A 24 -16.02 5.92 20.62
C ALA A 24 -15.05 5.34 21.66
N CYS A 25 -13.79 5.09 21.29
CA CYS A 25 -12.75 4.64 22.21
C CYS A 25 -12.34 5.74 23.19
N ILE A 26 -12.08 6.96 22.70
CA ILE A 26 -11.72 8.13 23.52
C ILE A 26 -12.84 8.45 24.52
N ASN A 27 -14.11 8.40 24.09
CA ASN A 27 -15.25 8.72 24.93
C ASN A 27 -15.53 7.66 26.02
N LYS A 28 -15.00 6.43 25.86
CA LYS A 28 -15.18 5.33 26.82
C LYS A 28 -14.05 5.22 27.86
N GLU A 29 -12.88 5.80 27.60
CA GLU A 29 -11.73 5.73 28.51
C GLU A 29 -11.62 7.02 29.36
N ASN A 30 -11.53 6.89 30.69
CA ASN A 30 -11.29 8.02 31.60
C ASN A 30 -9.91 8.65 31.43
N LEU A 31 -8.97 7.94 30.80
CA LEU A 31 -7.62 8.38 30.47
C LEU A 31 -7.33 7.99 29.01
N PRO A 32 -7.43 8.90 28.03
CA PRO A 32 -7.34 8.58 26.60
C PRO A 32 -5.93 8.15 26.13
N ASN A 33 -5.00 7.91 27.05
CA ASN A 33 -3.57 8.10 26.79
C ASN A 33 -2.86 6.91 26.13
N LYS A 34 -3.51 5.75 25.92
CA LYS A 34 -2.83 4.61 25.29
C LYS A 34 -3.63 3.91 24.19
N MET A 35 -4.85 3.41 24.44
CA MET A 35 -5.59 2.66 23.39
C MET A 35 -6.26 3.58 22.37
N GLY A 36 -6.97 4.62 22.81
CA GLY A 36 -7.60 5.58 21.89
C GLY A 36 -6.60 6.29 20.97
N VAL A 37 -5.44 6.69 21.51
CA VAL A 37 -4.33 7.31 20.74
C VAL A 37 -3.69 6.31 19.77
N GLN A 38 -3.49 5.05 20.18
CA GLN A 38 -3.01 4.01 19.25
C GLN A 38 -3.98 3.82 18.09
N LEU A 39 -5.30 3.80 18.33
CA LEU A 39 -6.29 3.74 17.25
C LEU A 39 -6.20 4.94 16.29
N LYS A 40 -6.03 6.15 16.83
CA LYS A 40 -5.85 7.38 16.03
C LYS A 40 -4.69 7.26 15.04
N ASP A 41 -3.52 6.87 15.55
CA ASP A 41 -2.29 6.83 14.76
C ASP A 41 -2.21 5.58 13.88
N TRP A 42 -2.75 4.45 14.32
CA TRP A 42 -2.73 3.20 13.54
C TRP A 42 -3.78 3.13 12.44
N THR A 43 -4.96 3.71 12.63
CA THR A 43 -6.09 3.47 11.71
C THR A 43 -6.53 4.73 10.98
N PHE A 44 -6.98 5.77 11.69
CA PHE A 44 -7.49 6.98 11.05
C PHE A 44 -6.41 7.73 10.27
N GLN A 45 -5.25 8.02 10.88
CA GLN A 45 -4.16 8.71 10.18
C GLN A 45 -3.58 7.88 9.02
N ASN A 46 -3.53 6.55 9.14
CA ASN A 46 -3.07 5.69 8.05
C ASN A 46 -4.09 5.62 6.91
N CYS A 47 -5.40 5.69 7.19
CA CYS A 47 -6.41 5.77 6.15
C CYS A 47 -6.30 7.08 5.35
N VAL A 48 -6.13 8.21 6.05
CA VAL A 48 -6.01 9.53 5.41
C VAL A 48 -4.72 9.64 4.59
N ASN A 49 -3.58 9.29 5.19
CA ASN A 49 -2.28 9.54 4.58
C ASN A 49 -1.74 8.37 3.75
N ARG A 50 -2.33 7.18 3.88
CA ARG A 50 -1.91 5.92 3.23
C ARG A 50 -0.42 5.59 3.36
N ARG A 51 0.26 6.11 4.39
CA ARG A 51 1.73 6.00 4.57
C ARG A 51 2.22 4.55 4.54
N LYS A 52 1.58 3.66 5.31
CA LYS A 52 1.93 2.23 5.35
C LYS A 52 1.71 1.54 4.00
N GLN A 53 0.64 1.89 3.29
CA GLN A 53 0.36 1.35 1.95
C GLN A 53 1.44 1.77 0.95
N TYR A 54 1.82 3.05 0.94
CA TYR A 54 2.88 3.53 0.05
C TYR A 54 4.22 2.88 0.36
N ALA A 55 4.58 2.75 1.64
CA ALA A 55 5.81 2.06 2.05
C ALA A 55 5.82 0.58 1.61
N LEU A 56 4.68 -0.11 1.74
CA LEU A 56 4.54 -1.49 1.27
C LEU A 56 4.67 -1.59 -0.24
N ASN A 57 3.95 -0.75 -0.99
CA ASN A 57 4.00 -0.72 -2.45
C ASN A 57 5.43 -0.46 -2.95
N TYR A 58 6.14 0.48 -2.32
CA TYR A 58 7.52 0.77 -2.65
C TYR A 58 8.43 -0.45 -2.44
N LYS A 59 8.29 -1.15 -1.31
CA LYS A 59 9.06 -2.38 -1.05
C LYS A 59 8.75 -3.47 -2.07
N ILE A 60 7.47 -3.67 -2.41
CA ILE A 60 7.06 -4.65 -3.44
C ILE A 60 7.71 -4.30 -4.78
N GLN A 61 7.67 -3.03 -5.19
CA GLN A 61 8.30 -2.57 -6.43
C GLN A 61 9.81 -2.77 -6.41
N GLN A 62 10.47 -2.53 -5.27
CA GLN A 62 11.89 -2.75 -5.12
C GLN A 62 12.26 -4.23 -5.27
N GLU A 63 11.51 -5.14 -4.64
CA GLU A 63 11.74 -6.59 -4.77
C GLU A 63 11.46 -7.09 -6.20
N LEU A 64 10.39 -6.60 -6.84
CA LEU A 64 10.13 -6.89 -8.24
C LEU A 64 11.24 -6.37 -9.15
N HIS A 65 11.80 -5.20 -8.86
CA HIS A 65 12.92 -4.63 -9.61
C HIS A 65 14.21 -5.45 -9.43
N LYS A 66 14.54 -5.86 -8.20
CA LYS A 66 15.65 -6.79 -7.93
C LYS A 66 15.48 -8.10 -8.69
N ASN A 67 14.29 -8.68 -8.64
CA ASN A 67 13.98 -9.90 -9.39
C ASN A 67 14.18 -9.71 -10.89
N ARG A 68 13.86 -8.52 -11.44
CA ARG A 68 14.11 -8.19 -12.86
C ARG A 68 15.60 -8.05 -13.20
N ILE A 69 16.40 -7.42 -12.34
CA ILE A 69 17.86 -7.23 -12.59
C ILE A 69 18.63 -8.54 -12.44
N LEU A 70 18.25 -9.38 -11.47
CA LEU A 70 18.94 -10.63 -11.16
C LEU A 70 18.60 -11.77 -12.13
N VAL A 71 17.72 -11.56 -13.12
CA VAL A 71 17.55 -12.52 -14.23
C VAL A 71 18.74 -12.38 -15.18
N LEU A 72 19.88 -12.91 -14.77
CA LEU A 72 20.97 -13.15 -15.71
C LEU A 72 20.54 -14.29 -16.65
N PRO A 73 20.62 -14.09 -17.97
CA PRO A 73 20.33 -15.17 -18.89
C PRO A 73 21.35 -16.29 -18.68
N THR A 74 20.87 -17.53 -18.71
CA THR A 74 21.75 -18.69 -18.65
C THR A 74 22.29 -18.97 -20.04
N TYR A 75 23.60 -19.14 -20.17
CA TYR A 75 24.22 -19.51 -21.43
C TYR A 75 23.91 -20.98 -21.74
N ASP A 76 23.28 -21.22 -22.88
CA ASP A 76 22.99 -22.52 -23.46
C ASP A 76 24.13 -22.88 -24.42
N VAL A 77 24.97 -23.82 -23.98
CA VAL A 77 26.19 -24.24 -24.70
C VAL A 77 25.86 -25.00 -25.98
N GLU A 78 24.74 -25.72 -26.03
CA GLU A 78 24.38 -26.55 -27.19
C GLU A 78 23.90 -25.71 -28.37
N ASN A 79 23.25 -24.58 -28.10
CA ASN A 79 22.69 -23.69 -29.11
C ASN A 79 23.43 -22.34 -29.22
N ASP A 80 24.60 -22.21 -28.59
CA ASP A 80 25.46 -21.02 -28.53
C ASP A 80 24.67 -19.71 -28.32
N ARG A 81 23.80 -19.69 -27.29
CA ARG A 81 22.92 -18.55 -27.04
C ARG A 81 22.60 -18.35 -25.58
N PHE A 82 22.31 -17.11 -25.21
CA PHE A 82 21.79 -16.76 -23.89
C PHE A 82 20.28 -16.97 -23.85
N VAL A 83 19.79 -17.85 -22.96
CA VAL A 83 18.36 -18.15 -22.80
C VAL A 83 17.87 -17.55 -21.48
N SER A 84 16.82 -16.72 -21.54
CA SER A 84 16.10 -16.26 -20.35
C SER A 84 15.22 -17.39 -19.81
N LYS A 85 15.33 -17.70 -18.52
CA LYS A 85 14.46 -18.67 -17.84
C LYS A 85 13.00 -18.22 -17.75
N TYR A 86 12.71 -16.94 -17.95
CA TYR A 86 11.34 -16.42 -18.02
C TYR A 86 11.01 -16.10 -19.46
N GLN A 87 10.15 -16.93 -20.07
CA GLN A 87 9.43 -16.58 -21.29
C GLN A 87 8.48 -15.43 -20.96
N ASN A 88 8.46 -14.41 -21.83
CA ASN A 88 7.49 -13.32 -21.86
C ASN A 88 7.55 -12.29 -20.72
N ALA A 89 8.71 -11.64 -20.54
CA ALA A 89 8.72 -10.30 -19.92
C ALA A 89 7.87 -9.29 -20.72
N THR A 90 7.65 -9.52 -22.02
CA THR A 90 6.91 -8.65 -22.94
C THR A 90 5.38 -8.70 -22.78
N GLU A 91 4.79 -9.81 -22.33
CA GLU A 91 3.33 -9.91 -22.15
C GLU A 91 2.85 -9.13 -20.92
N VAL A 92 3.69 -9.00 -19.90
CA VAL A 92 3.40 -8.19 -18.70
C VAL A 92 3.29 -6.69 -19.02
N PHE A 93 3.92 -6.23 -20.11
CA PHE A 93 3.93 -4.81 -20.51
C PHE A 93 2.98 -4.48 -21.68
N GLN A 94 2.20 -5.44 -22.19
CA GLN A 94 1.22 -5.17 -23.25
C GLN A 94 -0.19 -4.83 -22.73
N GLN A 95 -0.43 -4.77 -21.41
CA GLN A 95 -1.62 -4.08 -20.88
C GLN A 95 -1.46 -2.57 -21.03
N LYS A 96 -1.77 -2.10 -22.25
CA LYS A 96 -1.83 -0.70 -22.66
C LYS A 96 -2.80 0.09 -21.77
N HIS A 97 -2.32 1.22 -21.27
CA HIS A 97 -3.15 2.43 -21.15
C HIS A 97 -3.18 3.14 -22.51
#